data_AF-A0A1J3GVJ8-F1
#
_entry.id   AF-A0A1J3GVJ8-F1
#
_cell.length_a   1.000
_cell.length_b   1.000
_cell.length_c   1.000
_cell.angle_alpha   90.00
_cell.angle_beta   90.00
_cell.angle_gamma   90.00
#
_symmetry.space_group_name_H-M   'P 1'
#
loop_
_entity.id
_entity.type
_entity.pdbx_description
1 polymer ?
#
loop_
_entity_poly.entity_id
_entity_poly.type
_entity_poly.pdbx_seq_one_letter_code
_entity_poly.pdbx_strand_id
1 'polypeptide(L)'
;AVEVLVSGPIDKQSLLDSGILGCLIHTLNALLTHSLASEGENPVNYEQKVEESVVRIMKALASHPSAAQSLIEDDSLQLIFNMVANGSVVAFSQYKAGLVSFHNIQLHRHAMQILGLLLVYDNGSTASYIRKHHLIKVLLMAVKDFDPDCGDPAYTMGIVDLLLECVELSYRPETGGVRLKEDIRNAHGYHFLVQYALILSSMPKNMGFPSNHSSQHQNNDSDDSEKQPPLSANSRQNDEFASLDFSPSLSRLLDVLVTLAQTGPVESSGASTSLLSQTKPTGNSRSQTPSCNNLYDEKREQGSGKVRDLEAVQMLQDIFLKAENKDLQAEVLTRMFKIFSSHTENYKMCQELRTVPLFVLNMGGFPSSLQEIILKVLEYAVTVVNCVPEQELLSLCFLLQQPINSELKHTILSFFVKLTSFDLQYKKVLGEVGVLEVLQDDLKQHKLLMGP
;
A
#
# COMPACT_ATOMS: atom_id res chain seq x y z
N ALA A 1 6.48 35.74 18.85
CA ALA A 1 7.04 36.45 17.69
C ALA A 1 6.97 35.60 16.42
N VAL A 2 7.51 34.37 16.41
CA VAL A 2 7.52 33.50 15.21
C VAL A 2 6.13 32.96 14.83
N GLU A 3 5.23 32.74 15.79
CA GLU A 3 3.87 32.22 15.50
C GLU A 3 3.00 33.19 14.68
N VAL A 4 3.27 34.50 14.79
CA VAL A 4 2.65 35.56 13.96
C VAL A 4 3.15 35.48 12.52
N LEU A 5 4.33 34.89 12.28
CA LEU A 5 4.93 34.77 10.94
C LEU A 5 4.24 33.73 10.05
N VAL A 6 3.49 32.80 10.65
CA VAL A 6 2.87 31.67 9.94
C VAL A 6 1.35 31.87 9.74
N SER A 7 0.74 32.73 10.55
CA SER A 7 -0.72 32.96 10.56
C SER A 7 -1.16 34.23 9.82
N GLY A 8 -0.21 35.09 9.41
CA GLY A 8 -0.47 36.26 8.55
C GLY A 8 -0.24 35.97 7.05
N PRO A 9 -0.60 36.92 6.15
CA PRO A 9 -0.27 36.86 4.72
C PRO A 9 1.22 37.16 4.53
N ILE A 10 2.06 36.25 5.00
CA ILE A 10 3.51 36.41 5.06
C ILE A 10 4.13 35.53 4.00
N ASP A 11 5.15 36.07 3.34
CA ASP A 11 5.87 35.37 2.30
C ASP A 11 6.66 34.19 2.89
N LYS A 12 6.08 32.99 2.77
CA LYS A 12 6.69 31.74 3.23
C LYS A 12 8.01 31.45 2.52
N GLN A 13 8.19 31.94 1.28
CA GLN A 13 9.43 31.74 0.53
C GLN A 13 10.59 32.49 1.19
N SER A 14 10.39 33.77 1.55
CA SER A 14 11.40 34.55 2.29
C SER A 14 11.83 33.89 3.61
N LEU A 15 10.92 33.20 4.30
CA LEU A 15 11.25 32.44 5.51
C LEU A 15 12.11 31.21 5.18
N LEU A 16 11.76 30.44 4.15
CA LEU A 16 12.56 29.29 3.73
C LEU A 16 13.96 29.70 3.27
N ASP A 17 14.07 30.79 2.50
CA ASP A 17 15.34 31.35 2.02
C ASP A 17 16.24 31.81 3.17
N SER A 18 15.67 32.14 4.34
CA SER A 18 16.44 32.47 5.54
C SER A 18 17.05 31.25 6.25
N GLY A 19 16.75 30.02 5.81
CA GLY A 19 17.22 28.78 6.44
C GLY A 19 16.53 28.45 7.76
N ILE A 20 15.42 29.13 8.10
CA ILE A 20 14.74 28.94 9.39
C ILE A 20 14.24 27.51 9.58
N LEU A 21 13.79 26.84 8.50
CA LEU A 21 13.27 25.48 8.58
C LEU A 21 14.36 24.48 8.99
N GLY A 22 15.58 24.62 8.44
CA GLY A 22 16.74 23.81 8.85
C GLY A 22 17.09 24.03 10.33
N CYS A 23 17.13 25.29 10.78
CA CYS A 23 17.34 25.62 12.20
C CYS A 23 16.29 24.95 13.13
N LEU A 24 15.01 24.95 12.72
CA LEU A 24 13.93 24.32 13.49
C LEU A 24 14.07 22.79 13.51
N ILE A 25 14.52 22.18 12.41
CA ILE A 25 14.81 20.74 12.33
C ILE A 25 15.96 20.36 13.27
N HIS A 26 17.04 21.13 13.31
CA HIS A 26 18.13 20.92 14.27
C HIS A 26 17.66 21.09 15.72
N THR A 27 16.78 22.06 15.98
CA THR A 27 16.19 22.27 17.30
C THR A 27 15.35 21.06 17.72
N LEU A 28 14.52 20.53 16.81
CA LEU A 28 13.73 19.33 17.04
C LEU A 28 14.62 18.11 17.36
N ASN A 29 15.72 17.94 16.62
CA ASN A 29 16.68 16.87 16.88
C ASN A 29 17.37 17.00 18.25
N ALA A 30 17.69 18.23 18.66
CA ALA A 30 18.26 18.49 19.98
C ALA A 30 17.25 18.14 21.09
N LEU A 31 15.96 18.46 20.93
CA LEU A 31 14.91 18.09 21.89
C LEU A 31 14.75 16.57 22.01
N LEU A 32 14.81 15.85 20.89
CA LEU A 32 14.78 14.39 20.86
C LEU A 32 15.99 13.77 21.58
N THR A 33 17.18 14.36 21.41
CA THR A 33 18.41 13.86 22.05
C THR A 33 18.47 14.21 23.54
N HIS A 34 18.02 15.40 23.93
CA HIS A 34 18.01 15.85 25.33
C HIS A 34 17.02 15.06 26.20
N SER A 35 15.93 14.58 25.60
CA SER A 35 14.95 13.72 26.27
C SER A 35 15.52 12.35 26.71
N LEU A 36 16.68 11.94 26.18
CA LEU A 36 17.41 10.73 26.61
C LEU A 36 18.26 10.96 27.87
N ALA A 37 18.58 12.22 28.20
CA ALA A 37 19.55 12.57 29.24
C ALA A 37 18.91 13.07 30.54
N SER A 38 17.64 13.47 30.51
CA SER A 38 16.91 13.97 31.69
C SER A 38 16.17 12.83 32.39
N GLU A 39 16.84 12.15 33.32
CA GLU A 39 16.15 11.40 34.36
C GLU A 39 15.62 12.40 35.41
N GLY A 40 14.31 12.69 35.38
CA GLY A 40 13.59 13.09 36.60
C GLY A 40 13.08 14.53 36.70
N GLU A 41 13.21 15.40 35.70
CA GLU A 41 12.56 16.72 35.73
C GLU A 41 11.25 16.71 34.94
N ASN A 42 10.13 16.97 35.63
CA ASN A 42 8.85 17.21 34.99
C ASN A 42 9.00 18.41 34.04
N PRO A 43 8.72 18.25 32.73
CA PRO A 43 8.84 19.35 31.79
C PRO A 43 7.89 20.46 32.24
N VAL A 44 8.45 21.67 32.40
CA VAL A 44 7.66 22.82 32.79
C VAL A 44 6.65 23.08 31.67
N ASN A 45 5.38 23.34 32.01
CA ASN A 45 4.25 23.59 31.07
C ASN A 45 4.59 24.58 29.92
N TYR A 46 5.58 25.45 30.10
CA TYR A 46 6.06 26.39 29.10
C TYR A 46 6.89 25.75 27.98
N GLU A 47 7.69 24.71 28.25
CA GLU A 47 8.54 24.04 27.25
C GLU A 47 7.68 23.32 26.21
N GLN A 48 6.64 22.60 26.66
CA GLN A 48 5.69 21.93 25.78
C GLN A 48 4.93 22.92 24.87
N LYS A 49 4.56 24.10 25.39
CA LYS A 49 3.90 25.14 24.56
C LYS A 49 4.81 25.70 23.47
N VAL A 50 6.09 25.90 23.79
CA VAL A 50 7.08 26.37 22.81
C VAL A 50 7.28 25.30 21.74
N GLU A 51 7.40 24.04 22.14
CA GLU A 51 7.53 22.91 21.22
C GLU A 51 6.32 22.77 20.30
N GLU A 52 5.10 22.83 20.83
CA GLU A 52 3.87 22.79 20.02
C GLU A 52 3.83 23.92 18.99
N SER A 53 4.27 25.13 19.38
CA SER A 53 4.37 26.29 18.47
C SER A 53 5.42 26.03 17.38
N VAL A 54 6.60 25.51 17.75
CA VAL A 54 7.66 25.12 16.80
C VAL A 54 7.16 24.08 15.80
N VAL A 55 6.54 23.00 16.27
CA VAL A 55 5.99 21.95 15.40
C VAL A 55 4.92 22.50 14.46
N ARG A 56 4.03 23.39 14.95
CA ARG A 56 3.01 24.05 14.13
C ARG A 56 3.64 24.89 13.01
N ILE A 57 4.69 25.66 13.34
CA ILE A 57 5.44 26.46 12.37
C ILE A 57 6.10 25.55 11.33
N MET A 58 6.79 24.50 11.77
CA MET A 58 7.46 23.54 10.88
C MET A 58 6.49 22.89 9.91
N LYS A 59 5.32 22.44 10.38
CA LYS A 59 4.27 21.86 9.51
C LYS A 59 3.79 22.84 8.46
N ALA A 60 3.54 24.09 8.84
CA ALA A 60 3.03 25.10 7.93
C ALA A 60 4.06 25.56 6.88
N LEU A 61 5.35 25.52 7.21
CA LEU A 61 6.46 25.73 6.29
C LEU A 61 6.68 24.52 5.38
N ALA A 62 6.61 23.30 5.92
CA ALA A 62 6.78 22.05 5.18
C ALA A 62 5.71 21.83 4.09
N SER A 63 4.54 22.46 4.21
CA SER A 63 3.52 22.45 3.15
C SER A 63 3.83 23.35 1.94
N HIS A 64 4.99 24.02 1.91
CA HIS A 64 5.42 24.84 0.79
C HIS A 64 6.24 24.00 -0.20
N PRO A 65 6.02 24.09 -1.54
CA PRO A 65 6.72 23.23 -2.51
C PRO A 65 8.24 23.31 -2.47
N SER A 66 8.80 24.50 -2.22
CA SER A 66 10.26 24.72 -2.11
C SER A 66 10.87 24.26 -0.77
N ALA A 67 10.06 23.83 0.21
CA ALA A 67 10.53 23.57 1.57
C ALA A 67 11.53 22.42 1.62
N ALA A 68 11.26 21.31 0.93
CA ALA A 68 12.17 20.17 0.90
C ALA A 68 13.51 20.55 0.25
N GLN A 69 13.47 21.34 -0.82
CA GLN A 69 14.66 21.84 -1.52
C GLN A 69 15.52 22.75 -0.62
N SER A 70 14.94 23.56 0.26
CA SER A 70 15.70 24.41 1.19
C SER A 70 16.52 23.63 2.24
N LEU A 71 16.30 22.32 2.38
CA LEU A 71 16.90 21.47 3.42
C LEU A 71 18.03 20.57 2.91
N ILE A 72 18.41 20.70 1.64
CA ILE A 72 19.46 19.87 1.03
C ILE A 72 20.86 20.41 1.28
N GLU A 73 20.99 21.70 1.61
CA GLU A 73 22.28 22.39 1.73
C GLU A 73 22.99 22.13 3.06
N ASP A 74 22.24 21.85 4.12
CA ASP A 74 22.71 21.75 5.52
C ASP A 74 22.49 20.36 6.14
N ASP A 75 22.20 19.34 5.32
CA ASP A 75 21.85 17.98 5.73
C ASP A 75 20.60 17.87 6.64
N SER A 76 19.82 18.95 6.78
CA SER A 76 18.57 18.94 7.57
C SER A 76 17.57 17.92 7.05
N LEU A 77 17.50 17.72 5.72
CA LEU A 77 16.64 16.69 5.14
C LEU A 77 17.08 15.29 5.56
N GLN A 78 18.38 14.99 5.55
CA GLN A 78 18.89 13.72 6.04
C GLN A 78 18.62 13.55 7.55
N LEU A 79 18.75 14.61 8.34
CA LEU A 79 18.49 14.58 9.78
C LEU A 79 17.06 14.16 10.10
N ILE A 80 16.06 14.72 9.41
CA ILE A 80 14.65 14.39 9.67
C ILE A 80 14.31 12.95 9.26
N PHE A 81 14.91 12.39 8.20
CA PHE A 81 14.79 10.97 7.87
C PHE A 81 15.32 10.07 9.01
N ASN A 82 16.48 10.42 9.57
CA ASN A 82 17.06 9.67 10.69
C ASN A 82 16.21 9.80 11.97
N MET A 83 15.66 10.98 12.26
CA MET A 83 14.73 11.16 13.38
C MET A 83 13.53 10.23 13.24
N VAL A 84 12.96 10.09 12.04
CA VAL A 84 11.82 9.17 11.81
C VAL A 84 12.22 7.71 11.96
N ALA A 85 13.33 7.28 11.36
CA ALA A 85 13.78 5.89 11.47
C ALA A 85 14.12 5.49 12.92
N ASN A 86 14.79 6.38 13.66
CA ASN A 86 15.13 6.16 15.07
C ASN A 86 13.90 6.05 15.97
N GLY A 87 12.78 6.66 15.58
CA GLY A 87 11.51 6.51 16.29
C GLY A 87 11.11 5.03 16.38
N SER A 88 11.13 4.31 15.26
CA SER A 88 10.79 2.89 15.20
C SER A 88 11.84 2.00 15.87
N VAL A 89 13.12 2.23 15.57
CA VAL A 89 14.21 1.32 15.97
C VAL A 89 14.59 1.47 17.45
N VAL A 90 14.59 2.70 17.97
CA VAL A 90 15.21 3.02 19.26
C VAL A 90 14.19 3.59 20.26
N ALA A 91 13.34 4.52 19.84
CA ALA A 91 12.52 5.25 20.80
C ALA A 91 11.45 4.37 21.47
N PHE A 92 10.78 3.49 20.71
CA PHE A 92 9.75 2.60 21.29
C PHE A 92 10.32 1.54 22.24
N SER A 93 11.50 0.98 21.92
CA SER A 93 12.17 0.03 22.81
C SER A 93 12.61 0.70 24.11
N GLN A 94 13.16 1.91 24.03
CA GLN A 94 13.52 2.72 25.20
C GLN A 94 12.29 3.15 26.01
N TYR A 95 11.18 3.49 25.36
CA TYR A 95 9.93 3.85 26.04
C TYR A 95 9.40 2.67 26.85
N LYS A 96 9.38 1.47 26.25
CA LYS A 96 9.00 0.23 26.95
C LYS A 96 9.94 -0.09 28.11
N ALA A 97 11.23 0.25 27.98
CA ALA A 97 12.22 0.12 29.06
C ALA A 97 12.13 1.23 30.12
N GLY A 98 11.23 2.22 29.96
CA GLY A 98 11.08 3.37 30.87
C GLY A 98 12.20 4.41 30.78
N LEU A 99 13.06 4.33 29.76
CA LEU A 99 14.22 5.21 29.58
C LEU A 99 13.86 6.54 28.91
N VAL A 100 12.75 6.60 28.19
CA VAL A 100 12.23 7.84 27.58
C VAL A 100 10.76 8.02 27.93
N SER A 101 10.31 9.27 27.92
CA SER A 101 8.91 9.61 28.15
C SER A 101 8.04 9.38 26.91
N PHE A 102 6.73 9.29 27.09
CA PHE A 102 5.77 9.24 25.98
C PHE A 102 5.87 10.48 25.07
N HIS A 103 6.26 11.62 25.64
CA HIS A 103 6.51 12.86 24.92
C HIS A 103 7.57 12.69 23.82
N ASN A 104 8.61 11.90 24.07
CA ASN A 104 9.63 11.58 23.07
C ASN A 104 9.04 10.84 21.85
N ILE A 105 8.12 9.89 22.08
CA ILE A 105 7.40 9.20 21.00
C ILE A 105 6.53 10.18 20.19
N GLN A 106 5.90 11.16 20.85
CA GLN A 106 5.10 12.18 20.17
C GLN A 106 5.97 13.08 19.28
N LEU A 107 7.16 13.46 19.74
CA LEU A 107 8.13 14.20 18.94
C LEU A 107 8.54 13.44 17.67
N HIS A 108 8.82 12.14 17.78
CA HIS A 108 9.09 11.28 16.63
C HIS A 108 7.90 11.18 15.66
N ARG A 109 6.65 11.19 16.17
CA ARG A 109 5.44 11.27 15.32
C ARG A 109 5.32 12.62 14.62
N HIS A 110 5.71 13.71 15.27
CA HIS A 110 5.74 15.03 14.63
C HIS A 110 6.82 15.11 13.53
N ALA A 111 8.00 14.56 13.76
CA ALA A 111 9.04 14.45 12.73
C ALA A 111 8.53 13.69 11.50
N MET A 112 7.81 12.57 11.70
CA MET A 112 7.20 11.79 10.62
C MET A 112 6.17 12.59 9.83
N GLN A 113 5.28 13.33 10.52
CA GLN A 113 4.28 14.18 9.88
C GLN A 113 4.92 15.31 9.06
N ILE A 114 5.97 15.95 9.59
CA ILE A 114 6.70 17.01 8.90
C ILE A 114 7.40 16.45 7.65
N LEU A 115 8.07 15.30 7.76
CA LEU A 115 8.67 14.64 6.61
C LEU A 115 7.64 14.25 5.55
N GLY A 116 6.47 13.74 5.97
CA GLY A 116 5.37 13.45 5.04
C GLY A 116 4.93 14.68 4.27
N LEU A 117 4.77 15.83 4.94
CA LEU A 117 4.44 17.09 4.26
C LEU A 117 5.53 17.51 3.27
N LEU A 118 6.80 17.41 3.64
CA LEU A 118 7.91 17.74 2.74
C LEU A 118 7.88 16.90 1.46
N LEU A 119 7.66 15.58 1.57
CA LEU A 119 7.59 14.67 0.42
C LEU A 119 6.34 14.91 -0.44
N VAL A 120 5.18 15.13 0.20
CA VAL A 120 3.91 15.33 -0.51
C VAL A 120 3.91 16.64 -1.29
N TYR A 121 4.54 17.70 -0.79
CA TYR A 121 4.55 19.00 -1.45
C TYR A 121 5.77 19.23 -2.37
N ASP A 122 6.84 18.44 -2.29
CA ASP A 122 8.01 18.58 -3.18
C ASP A 122 7.70 18.20 -4.63
N ASN A 123 8.13 18.98 -5.61
CA ASN A 123 7.86 18.71 -7.04
C ASN A 123 8.76 17.62 -7.65
N GLY A 124 9.52 16.89 -6.82
CA GLY A 124 10.50 15.89 -7.24
C GLY A 124 11.94 16.36 -7.18
N SER A 125 12.17 17.63 -6.82
CA SER A 125 13.48 18.27 -6.80
C SER A 125 14.48 17.55 -5.88
N THR A 126 13.99 16.98 -4.78
CA THR A 126 14.81 16.32 -3.77
C THR A 126 15.08 14.83 -4.05
N ALA A 127 14.48 14.25 -5.10
CA ALA A 127 14.64 12.82 -5.39
C ALA A 127 16.11 12.41 -5.58
N SER A 128 16.90 13.24 -6.25
CA SER A 128 18.34 13.02 -6.45
C SER A 128 19.13 13.00 -5.14
N TYR A 129 18.78 13.88 -4.21
CA TYR A 129 19.35 13.94 -2.87
C TYR A 129 19.01 12.68 -2.06
N ILE A 130 17.73 12.27 -2.05
CA ILE A 130 17.25 11.05 -1.38
C ILE A 130 18.04 9.82 -1.82
N ARG A 131 18.26 9.67 -3.14
CA ARG A 131 19.06 8.57 -3.69
C ARG A 131 20.53 8.67 -3.29
N LYS A 132 21.15 9.84 -3.46
CA LYS A 132 22.57 10.07 -3.16
C LYS A 132 22.92 9.75 -1.70
N HIS A 133 22.03 10.11 -0.77
CA HIS A 133 22.21 9.89 0.66
C HIS A 133 21.60 8.57 1.17
N HIS A 134 21.12 7.70 0.27
CA HIS A 134 20.53 6.39 0.58
C HIS A 134 19.38 6.44 1.60
N LEU A 135 18.57 7.51 1.58
CA LEU A 135 17.54 7.73 2.60
C LEU A 135 16.40 6.71 2.54
N ILE A 136 16.15 6.10 1.36
CA ILE A 136 15.25 4.95 1.23
C ILE A 136 15.71 3.78 2.10
N LYS A 137 17.02 3.50 2.13
CA LYS A 137 17.59 2.42 2.94
C LYS A 137 17.41 2.70 4.42
N VAL A 138 17.53 3.96 4.85
CA VAL A 138 17.31 4.38 6.24
C VAL A 138 15.89 4.01 6.71
N LEU A 139 14.87 4.36 5.91
CA LEU A 139 13.48 4.00 6.23
C LEU A 139 13.24 2.48 6.15
N LEU A 140 13.82 1.78 5.17
CA LEU A 140 13.67 0.34 5.04
C LEU A 140 14.26 -0.45 6.20
N MET A 141 15.40 -0.02 6.76
CA MET A 141 15.97 -0.66 7.95
C MET A 141 15.03 -0.53 9.15
N ALA A 142 14.34 0.60 9.30
CA ALA A 142 13.35 0.78 10.35
C ALA A 142 12.12 -0.13 10.22
N VAL A 143 11.78 -0.58 9.01
CA VAL A 143 10.73 -1.58 8.76
C VAL A 143 11.26 -2.99 8.99
N LYS A 144 12.47 -3.29 8.49
CA LYS A 144 13.13 -4.59 8.66
C LYS A 144 13.35 -4.94 10.13
N ASP A 145 13.82 -3.97 10.90
CA ASP A 145 14.19 -4.15 12.30
C ASP A 145 12.99 -3.94 13.25
N PHE A 146 11.76 -3.97 12.72
CA PHE A 146 10.54 -3.91 13.52
C PHE A 146 10.48 -5.09 14.50
N ASP A 147 10.43 -4.77 15.79
CA ASP A 147 10.29 -5.74 16.86
C ASP A 147 8.83 -5.79 17.33
N PRO A 148 8.14 -6.94 17.19
CA PRO A 148 6.75 -7.07 17.62
C PRO A 148 6.54 -6.90 19.12
N ASP A 149 7.58 -7.06 19.95
CA ASP A 149 7.45 -6.96 21.39
C ASP A 149 7.38 -5.49 21.86
N CYS A 150 8.08 -4.58 21.18
CA CYS A 150 8.16 -3.18 21.62
C CYS A 150 7.73 -2.14 20.58
N GLY A 151 7.75 -2.48 19.29
CA GLY A 151 7.41 -1.56 18.21
C GLY A 151 5.94 -1.21 18.14
N ASP A 152 5.63 -0.01 17.64
CA ASP A 152 4.26 0.42 17.34
C ASP A 152 3.93 0.14 15.86
N PRO A 153 2.98 -0.77 15.55
CA PRO A 153 2.57 -1.06 14.18
C PRO A 153 2.06 0.15 13.42
N ALA A 154 1.43 1.11 14.10
CA ALA A 154 0.91 2.32 13.48
C ALA A 154 2.04 3.26 13.06
N TYR A 155 3.04 3.46 13.92
CA TYR A 155 4.24 4.23 13.59
C TYR A 155 5.03 3.61 12.42
N THR A 156 5.30 2.31 12.48
CA THR A 156 6.05 1.62 11.42
C THR A 156 5.30 1.62 10.08
N MET A 157 3.96 1.53 10.13
CA MET A 157 3.14 1.74 8.94
C MET A 157 3.29 3.17 8.38
N GLY A 158 3.40 4.19 9.23
CA GLY A 158 3.71 5.55 8.79
C GLY A 158 5.06 5.66 8.05
N ILE A 159 6.06 4.85 8.41
CA ILE A 159 7.33 4.75 7.64
C ILE A 159 7.10 4.12 6.26
N VAL A 160 6.27 3.08 6.19
CA VAL A 160 5.89 2.45 4.91
C VAL A 160 5.10 3.42 4.02
N ASP A 161 4.24 4.25 4.60
CA ASP A 161 3.58 5.34 3.87
C ASP A 161 4.60 6.34 3.31
N LEU A 162 5.61 6.74 4.09
CA LEU A 162 6.69 7.62 3.62
C LEU A 162 7.52 6.97 2.49
N LEU A 163 7.73 5.66 2.52
CA LEU A 163 8.38 4.93 1.42
C LEU A 163 7.55 5.02 0.14
N LEU A 164 6.22 4.88 0.23
CA LEU A 164 5.32 5.07 -0.90
C LEU A 164 5.37 6.52 -1.40
N GLU A 165 5.31 7.51 -0.51
CA GLU A 165 5.45 8.93 -0.88
C GLU A 165 6.78 9.22 -1.60
N CYS A 166 7.88 8.59 -1.16
CA CYS A 166 9.16 8.67 -1.88
C CYS A 166 9.09 8.08 -3.29
N VAL A 167 8.39 6.94 -3.46
CA VAL A 167 8.19 6.35 -4.79
C VAL A 167 7.39 7.29 -5.68
N GLU A 168 6.27 7.83 -5.16
CA GLU A 168 5.41 8.77 -5.89
C GLU A 168 6.15 10.07 -6.25
N LEU A 169 6.97 10.59 -5.33
CA LEU A 169 7.86 11.72 -5.56
C LEU A 169 8.77 11.48 -6.78
N SER A 170 9.30 10.27 -6.95
CA SER A 170 10.19 9.91 -8.06
C SER A 170 9.50 9.79 -9.44
N TYR A 171 8.19 9.99 -9.49
CA TYR A 171 7.42 10.08 -10.74
C TYR A 171 6.99 11.52 -11.09
N ARG A 172 7.37 12.51 -10.27
CA ARG A 172 7.09 13.94 -10.51
C ARG A 172 8.01 14.54 -11.60
N PRO A 173 7.61 15.66 -12.24
CA PRO A 173 8.31 16.20 -13.40
C PRO A 173 9.76 16.66 -13.13
N GLU A 174 10.09 17.12 -11.91
CA GLU A 174 11.40 17.70 -11.60
C GLU A 174 12.44 16.68 -11.09
N THR A 175 12.18 15.38 -11.24
CA THR A 175 12.99 14.30 -10.63
C THR A 175 14.33 14.03 -11.29
N GLY A 176 14.61 14.62 -12.45
CA GLY A 176 15.85 14.36 -13.20
C GLY A 176 16.02 12.89 -13.63
N GLY A 177 14.94 12.12 -13.73
CA GLY A 177 14.97 10.69 -14.09
C GLY A 177 15.29 9.73 -12.93
N VAL A 178 15.33 10.22 -11.70
CA VAL A 178 15.52 9.39 -10.51
C VAL A 178 14.30 8.50 -10.27
N ARG A 179 14.53 7.22 -9.98
CA ARG A 179 13.51 6.18 -9.72
C ARG A 179 13.72 5.55 -8.35
N LEU A 180 13.11 6.13 -7.32
CA LEU A 180 13.30 5.67 -5.93
C LEU A 180 12.70 4.28 -5.68
N LYS A 181 11.77 3.83 -6.53
CA LYS A 181 11.27 2.45 -6.52
C LYS A 181 12.37 1.41 -6.73
N GLU A 182 13.32 1.68 -7.62
CA GLU A 182 14.46 0.78 -7.86
C GLU A 182 15.37 0.71 -6.63
N ASP A 183 15.49 1.81 -5.89
CA ASP A 183 16.27 1.85 -4.66
C ASP A 183 15.62 0.99 -3.56
N ILE A 184 14.28 0.92 -3.51
CA ILE A 184 13.57 -0.04 -2.65
C ILE A 184 13.89 -1.48 -3.05
N ARG A 185 13.76 -1.80 -4.32
CA ARG A 185 14.05 -3.14 -4.85
C ARG A 185 15.48 -3.58 -4.57
N ASN A 186 16.46 -2.72 -4.90
CA ASN A 186 17.89 -3.00 -4.74
C ASN A 186 18.30 -3.19 -3.27
N ALA A 187 17.56 -2.57 -2.33
CA ALA A 187 17.77 -2.73 -0.91
C ALA A 187 17.01 -3.93 -0.29
N HIS A 188 16.44 -4.82 -1.12
CA HIS A 188 15.56 -5.92 -0.69
C HIS A 188 14.29 -5.47 0.05
N GLY A 189 13.84 -4.23 -0.16
CA GLY A 189 12.72 -3.64 0.57
C GLY A 189 11.42 -4.42 0.42
N TYR A 190 11.16 -5.01 -0.75
CA TYR A 190 10.00 -5.87 -0.98
C TYR A 190 9.95 -7.09 -0.06
N HIS A 191 11.11 -7.68 0.23
CA HIS A 191 11.20 -8.78 1.18
C HIS A 191 10.85 -8.32 2.61
N PHE A 192 11.31 -7.13 3.01
CA PHE A 192 11.01 -6.58 4.34
C PHE A 192 9.52 -6.25 4.50
N LEU A 193 8.86 -5.75 3.46
CA LEU A 193 7.41 -5.51 3.47
C LEU A 193 6.61 -6.81 3.60
N VAL A 194 7.02 -7.87 2.90
CA VAL A 194 6.41 -9.21 3.03
C VAL A 194 6.59 -9.74 4.45
N GLN A 195 7.80 -9.68 5.00
CA GLN A 195 8.06 -10.12 6.37
C GLN A 195 7.25 -9.33 7.39
N TYR A 196 7.17 -8.00 7.21
CA TYR A 196 6.38 -7.14 8.08
C TYR A 196 4.88 -7.50 8.04
N ALA A 197 4.31 -7.77 6.86
CA ALA A 197 2.93 -8.25 6.74
C ALA A 197 2.68 -9.56 7.49
N LEU A 198 3.61 -10.52 7.37
CA LEU A 198 3.53 -11.81 8.07
C LEU A 198 3.62 -11.62 9.58
N ILE A 199 4.52 -10.77 10.08
CA ILE A 199 4.63 -10.43 11.50
C ILE A 199 3.31 -9.82 12.01
N LEU A 200 2.78 -8.80 11.33
CA LEU A 200 1.51 -8.16 11.70
C LEU A 200 0.33 -9.13 11.74
N SER A 201 0.33 -10.14 10.86
CA SER A 201 -0.73 -11.16 10.81
C SER A 201 -0.71 -12.13 11.99
N SER A 202 0.47 -12.30 12.61
CA SER A 202 0.68 -13.15 13.78
C SER A 202 0.48 -12.43 15.11
N MET A 203 0.32 -11.10 15.09
CA MET A 203 0.17 -10.30 16.31
C MET A 203 -1.20 -10.47 16.98
N PRO A 204 -1.26 -10.43 18.33
CA PRO A 204 -2.53 -10.37 19.06
C PRO A 204 -3.29 -9.07 18.75
N LYS A 205 -4.60 -9.15 18.53
CA LYS A 205 -5.47 -8.02 18.12
C LYS A 205 -5.50 -6.80 19.08
N ASN A 206 -4.87 -6.87 20.26
CA ASN A 206 -4.96 -5.86 21.33
C ASN A 206 -3.64 -5.14 21.68
N MET A 207 -2.55 -5.32 20.93
CA MET A 207 -1.28 -4.60 21.17
C MET A 207 -1.24 -3.26 20.43
N GLY A 208 -2.13 -2.33 20.77
CA GLY A 208 -2.03 -0.93 20.35
C GLY A 208 -1.62 -0.07 21.54
N PHE A 209 -0.55 0.72 21.42
CA PHE A 209 -0.31 1.82 22.37
C PHE A 209 -1.54 2.73 22.36
N PRO A 210 -1.98 3.27 23.52
CA PRO A 210 -3.18 4.09 23.58
C PRO A 210 -3.06 5.28 22.61
N SER A 211 -3.78 5.21 21.49
CA SER A 211 -3.98 6.35 20.63
C SER A 211 -5.08 7.19 21.28
N ASN A 212 -4.70 8.36 21.80
CA ASN A 212 -5.70 9.35 22.21
C ASN A 212 -6.41 9.87 20.96
N HIS A 213 -7.43 9.16 20.49
CA HIS A 213 -8.52 9.80 19.79
C HIS A 213 -9.32 10.55 20.85
N SER A 214 -9.17 11.89 20.87
CA SER A 214 -10.09 12.73 21.64
C SER A 214 -11.49 12.51 21.09
N SER A 215 -12.32 11.76 21.80
CA SER A 215 -13.74 11.62 21.52
C SER A 215 -14.39 13.00 21.63
N GLN A 216 -14.86 13.52 20.50
CA GLN A 216 -15.77 14.66 20.48
C GLN A 216 -17.00 14.33 21.33
N HIS A 217 -17.28 15.25 22.25
CA HIS A 217 -18.51 15.37 23.03
C HIS A 217 -19.75 14.93 22.24
N GLN A 218 -20.46 13.93 22.76
CA GLN A 218 -21.90 13.82 22.57
C GLN A 218 -22.56 14.12 23.91
N ASN A 219 -23.34 15.20 23.91
CA ASN A 219 -24.18 15.61 25.02
C ASN A 219 -25.28 14.55 25.22
N ASN A 220 -25.40 14.07 26.46
CA ASN A 220 -26.58 13.37 26.92
C ASN A 220 -27.71 14.39 27.06
N ASP A 221 -28.84 14.14 26.41
CA ASP A 221 -30.14 14.56 26.92
C ASP A 221 -31.11 13.38 26.82
N SER A 222 -31.81 13.18 27.92
CA SER A 222 -32.78 12.12 28.18
C SER A 222 -34.17 12.65 27.83
N ASP A 223 -35.08 11.84 27.27
CA ASP A 223 -36.31 11.41 27.98
C ASP A 223 -37.25 10.51 27.13
N ASP A 224 -37.82 9.55 27.86
CA ASP A 224 -39.14 8.90 27.83
C ASP A 224 -39.75 8.01 26.69
N SER A 225 -40.05 6.77 27.12
CA SER A 225 -41.22 5.88 26.92
C SER A 225 -41.78 5.48 25.53
N GLU A 226 -41.78 4.17 25.21
CA GLU A 226 -42.93 3.25 25.38
C GLU A 226 -42.64 1.81 24.86
N LYS A 227 -43.47 0.84 25.29
CA LYS A 227 -43.27 -0.63 25.31
C LYS A 227 -43.91 -1.41 24.13
N GLN A 228 -43.20 -2.48 23.71
CA GLN A 228 -43.66 -3.84 23.25
C GLN A 228 -44.29 -4.06 21.84
N PRO A 229 -44.36 -5.33 21.31
CA PRO A 229 -43.55 -6.57 21.44
C PRO A 229 -43.24 -7.25 20.04
N PRO A 230 -42.69 -8.50 19.93
CA PRO A 230 -41.85 -8.94 18.81
C PRO A 230 -42.59 -9.69 17.68
N LEU A 231 -42.15 -9.50 16.44
CA LEU A 231 -42.60 -10.31 15.29
C LEU A 231 -41.45 -10.67 14.32
N SER A 232 -41.23 -11.99 14.23
CA SER A 232 -40.90 -12.81 13.06
C SER A 232 -39.70 -12.50 12.15
N ALA A 233 -38.77 -13.45 12.22
CA ALA A 233 -37.94 -14.08 11.19
C ALA A 233 -38.11 -13.71 9.69
N ASN A 234 -36.93 -13.75 9.04
CA ASN A 234 -36.63 -13.93 7.63
C ASN A 234 -36.79 -12.72 6.70
N SER A 235 -35.67 -12.08 6.38
CA SER A 235 -35.01 -12.27 5.07
C SER A 235 -33.93 -11.21 4.86
N ARG A 236 -32.69 -11.66 4.68
CA ARG A 236 -31.67 -11.17 3.73
C ARG A 236 -30.35 -11.86 4.04
N GLN A 237 -30.21 -13.05 3.47
CA GLN A 237 -28.92 -13.53 2.99
C GLN A 237 -28.46 -12.53 1.92
N ASN A 238 -27.35 -11.81 2.18
CA ASN A 238 -26.42 -11.24 1.19
C ASN A 238 -25.40 -10.31 1.88
N ASP A 239 -24.64 -10.85 2.83
CA ASP A 239 -23.39 -10.23 3.29
C ASP A 239 -22.37 -11.37 3.55
N GLU A 240 -22.08 -12.17 2.52
CA GLU A 240 -20.99 -13.16 2.53
C GLU A 240 -19.64 -12.48 2.24
N PHE A 241 -19.30 -11.44 2.98
CA PHE A 241 -17.93 -10.97 3.24
C PHE A 241 -18.02 -10.06 4.47
N ALA A 242 -18.32 -10.64 5.63
CA ALA A 242 -18.09 -9.94 6.88
C ALA A 242 -16.63 -9.43 6.86
N SER A 243 -16.44 -8.13 7.02
CA SER A 243 -15.12 -7.51 7.09
C SER A 243 -14.33 -8.23 8.18
N LEU A 244 -13.39 -9.09 7.78
CA LEU A 244 -12.50 -9.75 8.70
C LEU A 244 -11.62 -8.64 9.31
N ASP A 245 -11.86 -8.34 10.58
CA ASP A 245 -11.17 -7.28 11.31
C ASP A 245 -9.69 -7.69 11.52
N PHE A 246 -8.87 -7.38 10.52
CA PHE A 246 -7.42 -7.27 10.63
C PHE A 246 -7.05 -5.97 11.32
N SER A 247 -5.82 -5.91 11.86
CA SER A 247 -5.30 -4.65 12.38
C SER A 247 -5.31 -3.57 11.28
N PRO A 248 -5.64 -2.31 11.60
CA PRO A 248 -5.63 -1.23 10.60
C PRO A 248 -4.29 -1.10 9.86
N SER A 249 -3.18 -1.37 10.55
CA SER A 249 -1.84 -1.38 9.95
C SER A 249 -1.66 -2.46 8.89
N LEU A 250 -2.17 -3.68 9.11
CA LEU A 250 -2.06 -4.75 8.11
C LEU A 250 -2.92 -4.46 6.88
N SER A 251 -4.17 -4.02 7.08
CA SER A 251 -5.05 -3.62 5.97
C SER A 251 -4.43 -2.50 5.14
N ARG A 252 -3.88 -1.48 5.82
CA ARG A 252 -3.18 -0.37 5.16
C ARG A 252 -1.92 -0.82 4.43
N LEU A 253 -1.13 -1.74 4.99
CA LEU A 253 0.05 -2.29 4.33
C LEU A 253 -0.34 -3.01 3.03
N LEU A 254 -1.37 -3.84 3.07
CA LEU A 254 -1.87 -4.51 1.88
C LEU A 254 -2.38 -3.49 0.83
N ASP A 255 -2.96 -2.36 1.25
CA ASP A 255 -3.35 -1.28 0.32
C ASP A 255 -2.14 -0.61 -0.31
N VAL A 256 -1.06 -0.41 0.46
CA VAL A 256 0.21 0.12 -0.05
C VAL A 256 0.82 -0.83 -1.07
N LEU A 257 0.80 -2.15 -0.84
CA LEU A 257 1.32 -3.13 -1.81
C LEU A 257 0.53 -3.09 -3.13
N VAL A 258 -0.80 -2.99 -3.07
CA VAL A 258 -1.65 -2.79 -4.26
C VAL A 258 -1.29 -1.48 -4.96
N THR A 259 -1.09 -0.40 -4.21
CA THR A 259 -0.70 0.90 -4.76
C THR A 259 0.67 0.83 -5.43
N LEU A 260 1.67 0.24 -4.78
CA LEU A 260 3.01 0.03 -5.34
C LEU A 260 2.97 -0.77 -6.66
N ALA A 261 2.10 -1.79 -6.75
CA ALA A 261 1.90 -2.56 -7.97
C ALA A 261 1.37 -1.71 -9.13
N GLN A 262 0.63 -0.64 -8.84
CA GLN A 262 0.02 0.26 -9.83
C GLN A 262 0.81 1.57 -10.02
N THR A 263 1.76 1.88 -9.15
CA THR A 263 2.57 3.10 -9.21
C THR A 263 3.70 2.98 -10.23
N GLY A 264 3.76 3.95 -11.14
CA GLY A 264 4.72 4.03 -12.22
C GLY A 264 4.48 5.25 -13.09
N PRO A 265 5.27 5.44 -14.17
CA PRO A 265 5.13 6.61 -15.03
C PRO A 265 3.75 6.62 -15.68
N VAL A 266 3.08 7.77 -15.67
CA VAL A 266 1.81 7.94 -16.39
C VAL A 266 2.11 7.77 -17.88
N GLU A 267 1.59 6.70 -18.46
CA GLU A 267 1.56 6.54 -19.92
C GLU A 267 0.69 7.68 -20.45
N SER A 268 1.28 8.65 -21.14
CA SER A 268 0.50 9.59 -21.94
C SER A 268 -0.24 8.77 -23.00
N SER A 269 -1.52 8.51 -22.78
CA SER A 269 -2.40 7.92 -23.79
C SER A 269 -2.23 8.71 -25.09
N GLY A 270 -1.82 8.02 -26.15
CA GLY A 270 -1.20 8.62 -27.32
C GLY A 270 -2.00 9.74 -27.98
N ALA A 271 -1.33 10.86 -28.22
CA ALA A 271 -1.59 11.67 -29.39
C ALA A 271 -1.16 10.86 -30.63
N SER A 272 -2.04 9.98 -31.09
CA SER A 272 -2.01 9.50 -32.46
C SER A 272 -2.33 10.66 -33.40
N THR A 273 -1.33 11.46 -33.77
CA THR A 273 -1.44 12.37 -34.91
C THR A 273 -0.47 11.94 -35.99
N SER A 274 -1.05 11.26 -36.97
CA SER A 274 -0.57 11.09 -38.33
C SER A 274 0.26 12.30 -38.79
N LEU A 275 1.50 12.03 -39.17
CA LEU A 275 2.32 12.87 -40.03
C LEU A 275 1.56 13.15 -41.34
N LEU A 276 0.97 14.33 -41.46
CA LEU A 276 0.65 14.94 -42.76
C LEU A 276 0.92 16.44 -42.71
N SER A 277 1.85 16.83 -43.58
CA SER A 277 2.27 18.17 -43.99
C SER A 277 1.13 19.17 -44.21
N GLN A 278 1.32 20.44 -43.80
CA GLN A 278 1.51 21.58 -44.72
C GLN A 278 1.47 22.96 -44.02
N THR A 279 2.46 23.79 -44.36
CA THR A 279 2.46 25.26 -44.57
C THR A 279 2.01 26.26 -43.48
N LYS A 280 2.97 27.09 -43.05
CA LYS A 280 2.81 28.49 -42.58
C LYS A 280 2.22 29.37 -43.72
N PRO A 281 1.44 30.45 -43.44
CA PRO A 281 2.07 31.75 -43.07
C PRO A 281 1.27 32.74 -42.17
N THR A 282 2.02 33.61 -41.47
CA THR A 282 1.79 35.03 -41.05
C THR A 282 0.44 35.58 -40.53
N GLY A 283 0.48 36.32 -39.39
CA GLY A 283 -0.45 37.45 -39.13
C GLY A 283 -0.72 37.86 -37.66
N ASN A 284 0.00 38.88 -37.18
CA ASN A 284 -0.18 39.86 -36.07
C ASN A 284 -1.33 39.83 -35.02
N SER A 285 -0.92 40.25 -33.80
CA SER A 285 -1.67 40.89 -32.68
C SER A 285 -2.52 39.94 -31.82
N ARG A 286 -2.56 39.98 -30.48
CA ARG A 286 -2.56 41.13 -29.56
C ARG A 286 -2.34 40.60 -28.12
N SER A 287 -1.66 41.38 -27.31
CA SER A 287 -1.37 41.17 -25.88
C SER A 287 -2.61 40.82 -25.03
N GLN A 288 -2.54 39.73 -24.27
CA GLN A 288 -3.38 39.49 -23.09
C GLN A 288 -2.54 38.78 -22.02
N THR A 289 -2.44 39.44 -20.87
CA THR A 289 -1.83 39.01 -19.61
C THR A 289 -2.31 37.63 -19.16
N PRO A 290 -1.45 36.70 -18.71
CA PRO A 290 -1.91 35.47 -18.08
C PRO A 290 -2.27 35.78 -16.63
N SER A 291 -3.58 35.92 -16.39
CA SER A 291 -4.14 35.93 -15.05
C SER A 291 -3.85 34.60 -14.39
N CYS A 292 -3.05 34.63 -13.32
CA CYS A 292 -3.02 33.60 -12.29
C CYS A 292 -4.47 33.31 -11.88
N ASN A 293 -4.88 32.04 -11.98
CA ASN A 293 -5.95 31.36 -11.24
C ASN A 293 -6.47 30.18 -12.09
N ASN A 294 -5.65 29.15 -12.22
CA ASN A 294 -6.13 27.78 -12.40
C ASN A 294 -5.51 26.96 -11.26
N LEU A 295 -6.01 27.24 -10.05
CA LEU A 295 -5.68 26.50 -8.83
C LEU A 295 -6.29 25.11 -8.94
N TYR A 296 -5.48 24.16 -9.42
CA TYR A 296 -5.54 22.73 -9.12
C TYR A 296 -6.92 22.07 -9.19
N ASP A 297 -7.55 22.11 -10.36
CA ASP A 297 -8.54 21.10 -10.76
C ASP A 297 -7.85 20.01 -11.59
N GLU A 298 -6.94 19.29 -10.94
CA GLU A 298 -6.65 17.92 -11.31
C GLU A 298 -6.77 17.10 -10.03
N LYS A 299 -7.99 16.66 -9.79
CA LYS A 299 -8.26 15.38 -9.14
C LYS A 299 -7.36 14.35 -9.81
N ARG A 300 -6.18 14.15 -9.21
CA ARG A 300 -5.15 13.14 -9.47
C ARG A 300 -5.75 12.01 -10.30
N GLU A 301 -5.27 11.79 -11.51
CA GLU A 301 -5.60 10.61 -12.29
C GLU A 301 -5.04 9.35 -11.59
N GLN A 302 -5.64 8.99 -10.47
CA GLN A 302 -5.57 7.69 -9.84
C GLN A 302 -6.42 6.75 -10.72
N GLY A 303 -6.01 6.58 -11.98
CA GLY A 303 -7.00 6.46 -13.05
C GLY A 303 -6.87 5.26 -13.99
N SER A 304 -5.74 4.57 -14.07
CA SER A 304 -5.67 3.39 -14.94
C SER A 304 -5.93 2.07 -14.19
N GLY A 305 -5.58 1.99 -12.90
CA GLY A 305 -5.54 0.70 -12.19
C GLY A 305 -4.62 -0.33 -12.85
N LYS A 306 -3.77 0.08 -13.81
CA LYS A 306 -2.89 -0.77 -14.60
C LYS A 306 -1.67 -1.17 -13.77
N VAL A 307 -1.26 -2.43 -13.84
CA VAL A 307 -0.05 -2.91 -13.16
C VAL A 307 1.19 -2.33 -13.85
N ARG A 308 2.10 -1.78 -13.03
CA ARG A 308 3.38 -1.19 -13.43
C ARG A 308 4.57 -1.79 -12.68
N ASP A 309 4.30 -2.72 -11.76
CA ASP A 309 5.31 -3.45 -10.99
C ASP A 309 4.85 -4.88 -10.71
N LEU A 310 5.45 -5.83 -11.42
CA LEU A 310 5.13 -7.26 -11.27
C LEU A 310 5.78 -7.86 -10.02
N GLU A 311 6.90 -7.32 -9.55
CA GLU A 311 7.53 -7.76 -8.31
C GLU A 311 6.66 -7.39 -7.10
N ALA A 312 5.92 -6.27 -7.15
CA ALA A 312 4.95 -5.93 -6.12
C ALA A 312 3.72 -6.85 -6.11
N VAL A 313 3.28 -7.35 -7.28
CA VAL A 313 2.28 -8.42 -7.35
C VAL A 313 2.83 -9.73 -6.79
N GLN A 314 4.11 -10.02 -7.05
CA GLN A 314 4.81 -11.16 -6.48
C GLN A 314 4.92 -11.08 -4.95
N MET A 315 5.05 -9.88 -4.35
CA MET A 315 4.96 -9.72 -2.89
C MET A 315 3.63 -10.22 -2.33
N LEU A 316 2.51 -9.92 -2.99
CA LEU A 316 1.19 -10.42 -2.57
C LEU A 316 1.11 -11.95 -2.71
N GLN A 317 1.63 -12.50 -3.81
CA GLN A 317 1.76 -13.95 -3.98
C GLN A 317 2.57 -14.59 -2.84
N ASP A 318 3.69 -13.98 -2.48
CA ASP A 318 4.57 -14.44 -1.40
C ASP A 318 3.86 -14.44 -0.04
N ILE A 319 3.13 -13.36 0.28
CA ILE A 319 2.33 -13.28 1.52
C ILE A 319 1.27 -14.38 1.51
N PHE A 320 0.54 -14.57 0.41
CA PHE A 320 -0.49 -15.62 0.30
C PHE A 320 0.09 -17.02 0.57
N LEU A 321 1.23 -17.34 -0.04
CA LEU A 321 1.85 -18.67 0.09
C LEU A 321 2.48 -18.91 1.47
N LYS A 322 3.03 -17.87 2.10
CA LYS A 322 3.73 -17.96 3.39
C LYS A 322 2.81 -17.77 4.60
N ALA A 323 1.60 -17.22 4.41
CA ALA A 323 0.66 -16.99 5.48
C ALA A 323 0.10 -18.30 6.05
N GLU A 324 0.24 -18.47 7.36
CA GLU A 324 -0.44 -19.55 8.10
C GLU A 324 -1.93 -19.22 8.33
N ASN A 325 -2.25 -17.93 8.42
CA ASN A 325 -3.61 -17.44 8.65
C ASN A 325 -4.44 -17.51 7.36
N LYS A 326 -5.48 -18.38 7.36
CA LYS A 326 -6.39 -18.57 6.22
C LYS A 326 -7.20 -17.33 5.85
N ASP A 327 -7.53 -16.49 6.82
CA ASP A 327 -8.24 -15.24 6.57
C ASP A 327 -7.32 -14.28 5.82
N LEU A 328 -6.03 -14.22 6.17
CA LEU A 328 -5.06 -13.38 5.45
C LEU A 328 -4.91 -13.88 4.00
N GLN A 329 -4.86 -15.20 3.80
CA GLN A 329 -4.86 -15.77 2.45
C GLN A 329 -6.09 -15.32 1.65
N ALA A 330 -7.28 -15.29 2.27
CA ALA A 330 -8.51 -14.82 1.62
C ALA A 330 -8.45 -13.34 1.24
N GLU A 331 -8.00 -12.49 2.16
CA GLU A 331 -7.90 -11.05 1.94
C GLU A 331 -6.88 -10.71 0.83
N VAL A 332 -5.70 -11.35 0.88
CA VAL A 332 -4.66 -11.17 -0.14
C VAL A 332 -5.16 -11.62 -1.51
N LEU A 333 -5.79 -12.80 -1.60
CA LEU A 333 -6.33 -13.30 -2.87
C LEU A 333 -7.43 -12.38 -3.42
N THR A 334 -8.29 -11.84 -2.55
CA THR A 334 -9.33 -10.87 -2.93
C THR A 334 -8.71 -9.60 -3.51
N ARG A 335 -7.64 -9.08 -2.90
CA ARG A 335 -6.89 -7.92 -3.41
C ARG A 335 -6.17 -8.21 -4.72
N MET A 336 -5.58 -9.39 -4.88
CA MET A 336 -4.98 -9.82 -6.14
C MET A 336 -6.03 -9.91 -7.25
N PHE A 337 -7.21 -10.45 -6.96
CA PHE A 337 -8.31 -10.45 -7.92
C PHE A 337 -8.77 -9.03 -8.28
N LYS A 338 -8.81 -8.11 -7.31
CA LYS A 338 -9.07 -6.68 -7.57
C LYS A 338 -8.01 -6.06 -8.50
N ILE A 339 -6.73 -6.41 -8.35
CA ILE A 339 -5.67 -5.98 -9.27
C ILE A 339 -5.91 -6.56 -10.67
N PHE A 340 -6.22 -7.85 -10.80
CA PHE A 340 -6.46 -8.45 -12.12
C PHE A 340 -7.67 -7.84 -12.81
N SER A 341 -8.71 -7.49 -12.05
CA SER A 341 -9.95 -6.95 -12.57
C SER A 341 -9.96 -5.43 -12.79
N SER A 342 -9.00 -4.69 -12.22
CA SER A 342 -8.97 -3.23 -12.33
C SER A 342 -8.60 -2.72 -13.72
N HIS A 343 -7.92 -3.53 -14.54
CA HIS A 343 -7.65 -3.24 -15.95
C HIS A 343 -7.55 -4.53 -16.75
N THR A 344 -8.14 -4.56 -17.94
CA THR A 344 -8.21 -5.75 -18.82
C THR A 344 -6.86 -6.32 -19.26
N GLU A 345 -5.77 -5.56 -19.15
CA GLU A 345 -4.42 -6.00 -19.50
C GLU A 345 -3.71 -6.64 -18.30
N ASN A 346 -4.17 -6.37 -17.08
CA ASN A 346 -3.47 -6.77 -15.86
C ASN A 346 -3.35 -8.29 -15.74
N TYR A 347 -4.41 -9.02 -16.05
CA TYR A 347 -4.35 -10.49 -16.02
C TYR A 347 -3.25 -11.00 -16.95
N LYS A 348 -3.23 -10.54 -18.21
CA LYS A 348 -2.24 -10.96 -19.22
C LYS A 348 -0.82 -10.59 -18.81
N MET A 349 -0.60 -9.38 -18.29
CA MET A 349 0.71 -8.97 -17.78
C MET A 349 1.17 -9.83 -16.60
N CYS A 350 0.26 -10.21 -15.70
CA CYS A 350 0.60 -11.03 -14.54
C CYS A 350 0.77 -12.52 -14.85
N GLN A 351 0.46 -12.99 -16.07
CA GLN A 351 0.65 -14.40 -16.44
C GLN A 351 2.11 -14.84 -16.36
N GLU A 352 3.07 -13.93 -16.56
CA GLU A 352 4.50 -14.27 -16.46
C GLU A 352 4.92 -14.73 -15.06
N LEU A 353 4.22 -14.26 -14.01
CA LEU A 353 4.45 -14.66 -12.63
C LEU A 353 3.97 -16.08 -12.32
N ARG A 354 3.13 -16.66 -13.20
CA ARG A 354 2.48 -17.96 -13.02
C ARG A 354 1.79 -18.12 -11.66
N THR A 355 1.27 -17.01 -11.13
CA THR A 355 0.63 -16.95 -9.82
C THR A 355 -0.63 -17.83 -9.76
N VAL A 356 -1.55 -17.67 -10.72
CA VAL A 356 -2.80 -18.43 -10.75
C VAL A 356 -2.56 -19.93 -11.00
N PRO A 357 -1.70 -20.35 -11.95
CA PRO A 357 -1.29 -21.76 -12.06
C PRO A 357 -0.76 -22.35 -10.74
N LEU A 358 0.08 -21.60 -10.02
CA LEU A 358 0.62 -22.05 -8.74
C LEU A 358 -0.48 -22.20 -7.68
N PHE A 359 -1.41 -21.26 -7.59
CA PHE A 359 -2.54 -21.35 -6.66
C PHE A 359 -3.43 -22.55 -6.99
N VAL A 360 -3.69 -22.78 -8.28
CA VAL A 360 -4.43 -23.95 -8.75
C VAL A 360 -3.77 -25.25 -8.26
N LEU A 361 -2.47 -25.43 -8.47
CA LEU A 361 -1.75 -26.65 -8.03
C LEU A 361 -1.84 -26.91 -6.52
N ASN A 362 -2.05 -25.88 -5.71
CA ASN A 362 -2.12 -25.98 -4.25
C ASN A 362 -3.55 -25.98 -3.70
N MET A 363 -4.59 -25.95 -4.55
CA MET A 363 -5.99 -25.84 -4.12
C MET A 363 -6.43 -26.94 -3.15
N GLY A 364 -5.85 -28.14 -3.24
CA GLY A 364 -6.15 -29.24 -2.32
C GLY A 364 -5.89 -28.92 -0.84
N GLY A 365 -5.00 -27.97 -0.55
CA GLY A 365 -4.67 -27.52 0.82
C GLY A 365 -5.39 -26.24 1.27
N PHE A 366 -6.27 -25.68 0.43
CA PHE A 366 -7.00 -24.45 0.72
C PHE A 366 -8.45 -24.72 1.16
N PRO A 367 -9.05 -23.86 2.01
CA PRO A 367 -10.47 -23.89 2.28
C PRO A 367 -11.32 -23.70 1.01
N SER A 368 -12.54 -24.25 0.99
CA SER A 368 -13.45 -24.18 -0.17
C SER A 368 -13.69 -22.73 -0.65
N SER A 369 -13.79 -21.77 0.28
CA SER A 369 -13.95 -20.35 -0.06
C SER A 369 -12.79 -19.80 -0.91
N LEU A 370 -11.54 -20.21 -0.65
CA LEU A 370 -10.39 -19.80 -1.45
C LEU A 370 -10.39 -20.48 -2.83
N GLN A 371 -10.73 -21.77 -2.87
CA GLN A 371 -10.83 -22.53 -4.12
C GLN A 371 -11.84 -21.86 -5.07
N GLU A 372 -12.99 -21.43 -4.54
CA GLU A 372 -14.00 -20.70 -5.30
C GLU A 372 -13.49 -19.37 -5.84
N ILE A 373 -12.73 -18.60 -5.03
CA ILE A 373 -12.15 -17.33 -5.51
C ILE A 373 -11.14 -17.59 -6.63
N ILE A 374 -10.27 -18.61 -6.52
CA ILE A 374 -9.32 -18.98 -7.57
C ILE A 374 -10.05 -19.31 -8.88
N LEU A 375 -11.13 -20.10 -8.81
CA LEU A 375 -11.93 -20.42 -10.00
C LEU A 375 -12.68 -19.20 -10.56
N LYS A 376 -13.11 -18.26 -9.70
CA LYS A 376 -13.67 -16.96 -10.13
C LYS A 376 -12.63 -16.11 -10.87
N VAL A 377 -11.36 -16.15 -10.47
CA VAL A 377 -10.27 -15.50 -11.23
C VAL A 377 -10.15 -16.09 -12.64
N LEU A 378 -10.20 -17.42 -12.76
CA LEU A 378 -10.17 -18.08 -14.08
C LEU A 378 -11.41 -17.77 -14.92
N GLU A 379 -12.59 -17.73 -14.30
CA GLU A 379 -13.82 -17.34 -14.96
C GLU A 379 -13.71 -15.91 -15.51
N TYR A 380 -13.19 -14.97 -14.72
CA TYR A 380 -12.93 -13.60 -15.18
C TYR A 380 -11.96 -13.56 -16.37
N ALA A 381 -10.87 -14.33 -16.30
CA ALA A 381 -9.87 -14.42 -17.36
C ALA A 381 -10.47 -14.89 -18.70
N VAL A 382 -11.35 -15.88 -18.64
CA VAL A 382 -12.04 -16.43 -19.82
C VAL A 382 -13.12 -15.50 -20.34
N THR A 383 -13.98 -14.99 -19.45
CA THR A 383 -15.23 -14.31 -19.83
C THR A 383 -15.06 -12.82 -20.11
N VAL A 384 -14.21 -12.13 -19.34
CA VAL A 384 -14.04 -10.67 -19.42
C VAL A 384 -12.77 -10.31 -20.17
N VAL A 385 -11.65 -10.96 -19.84
CA VAL A 385 -10.35 -10.67 -20.49
C VAL A 385 -10.25 -11.31 -21.87
N ASN A 386 -11.09 -12.32 -22.14
CA ASN A 386 -11.07 -13.13 -23.37
C ASN A 386 -9.65 -13.67 -23.66
N CYS A 387 -9.01 -14.21 -22.62
CA CYS A 387 -7.75 -14.94 -22.75
C CYS A 387 -7.99 -16.43 -22.54
N VAL A 388 -7.17 -17.27 -23.19
CA VAL A 388 -7.19 -18.71 -22.98
C VAL A 388 -6.14 -19.04 -21.90
N PRO A 389 -6.55 -19.41 -20.67
CA PRO A 389 -5.63 -19.65 -19.57
C PRO A 389 -5.06 -21.08 -19.63
N GLU A 390 -4.28 -21.40 -20.69
CA GLU A 390 -3.80 -22.76 -20.95
C GLU A 390 -2.98 -23.35 -19.78
N GLN A 391 -2.15 -22.52 -19.12
CA GLN A 391 -1.31 -22.98 -18.01
C GLN A 391 -2.13 -23.33 -16.77
N GLU A 392 -3.18 -22.58 -16.51
CA GLU A 392 -4.11 -22.79 -15.41
C GLU A 392 -4.99 -24.01 -15.65
N LEU A 393 -5.46 -24.21 -16.88
CA LEU A 393 -6.21 -25.41 -17.28
C LEU A 393 -5.35 -26.67 -17.17
N LEU A 394 -4.09 -26.61 -17.62
CA LEU A 394 -3.13 -27.69 -17.45
C LEU A 394 -2.87 -27.98 -15.95
N SER A 395 -2.78 -26.93 -15.13
CA SER A 395 -2.61 -27.08 -13.68
C SER A 395 -3.81 -27.75 -13.01
N LEU A 396 -5.04 -27.48 -13.49
CA LEU A 396 -6.25 -28.19 -13.04
C LEU A 396 -6.19 -29.68 -13.41
N CYS A 397 -5.71 -30.02 -14.60
CA CYS A 397 -5.49 -31.42 -15.01
C CYS A 397 -4.52 -32.14 -14.06
N PHE A 398 -3.37 -31.52 -13.77
CA PHE A 398 -2.41 -32.09 -12.82
C PHE A 398 -2.97 -32.23 -11.41
N LEU A 399 -3.76 -31.25 -10.95
CA LEU A 399 -4.42 -31.32 -9.65
C LEU A 399 -5.43 -32.49 -9.57
N LEU A 400 -6.20 -32.75 -10.63
CA LEU A 400 -7.14 -33.87 -10.68
C LEU A 400 -6.46 -35.24 -10.57
N GLN A 401 -5.19 -35.34 -10.99
CA GLN A 401 -4.39 -36.57 -10.85
C GLN A 401 -3.84 -36.76 -9.43
N GLN A 402 -3.86 -35.72 -8.59
CA GLN A 402 -3.40 -35.79 -7.20
C GLN A 402 -4.50 -36.35 -6.27
N PRO A 403 -4.14 -36.83 -5.06
CA PRO A 403 -5.11 -37.29 -4.07
C PRO A 403 -5.86 -36.11 -3.43
N ILE A 404 -6.80 -35.53 -4.16
CA ILE A 404 -7.70 -34.47 -3.70
C ILE A 404 -9.08 -35.04 -3.31
N ASN A 405 -9.81 -34.28 -2.48
CA ASN A 405 -11.15 -34.70 -2.05
C ASN A 405 -12.17 -34.69 -3.21
N SER A 406 -13.25 -35.44 -3.07
CA SER A 406 -14.28 -35.61 -4.11
C SER A 406 -15.05 -34.32 -4.43
N GLU A 407 -15.20 -33.45 -3.43
CA GLU A 407 -15.89 -32.16 -3.59
C GLU A 407 -15.10 -31.24 -4.53
N LEU A 408 -13.79 -31.10 -4.32
CA LEU A 408 -12.91 -30.33 -5.20
C LEU A 408 -12.84 -30.95 -6.60
N LYS A 409 -12.77 -32.28 -6.74
CA LYS A 409 -12.88 -32.94 -8.06
C LYS A 409 -14.16 -32.53 -8.78
N HIS A 410 -15.30 -32.60 -8.09
CA HIS A 410 -16.60 -32.20 -8.65
C HIS A 410 -16.63 -30.72 -9.06
N THR A 411 -16.08 -29.83 -8.24
CA THR A 411 -16.01 -28.39 -8.53
C THR A 411 -15.17 -28.11 -9.77
N ILE A 412 -14.00 -28.76 -9.93
CA ILE A 412 -13.14 -28.60 -11.11
C ILE A 412 -13.84 -29.11 -12.38
N LEU A 413 -14.47 -30.29 -12.32
CA LEU A 413 -15.20 -30.84 -13.47
C LEU A 413 -16.40 -29.96 -13.84
N SER A 414 -17.11 -29.43 -12.85
CA SER A 414 -18.20 -28.47 -13.07
C SER A 414 -17.70 -27.19 -13.75
N PHE A 415 -16.51 -26.72 -13.37
CA PHE A 415 -15.86 -25.59 -14.04
C PHE A 415 -15.53 -25.89 -15.50
N PHE A 416 -14.99 -27.06 -15.84
CA PHE A 416 -14.75 -27.45 -17.24
C PHE A 416 -16.04 -27.53 -18.07
N VAL A 417 -17.12 -28.05 -17.50
CA VAL A 417 -18.44 -28.05 -18.15
C VAL A 417 -18.90 -26.61 -18.40
N LYS A 418 -18.71 -25.71 -17.43
CA LYS A 418 -19.02 -24.28 -17.58
C LYS A 418 -18.23 -23.65 -18.73
N LEU A 419 -16.92 -23.91 -18.83
CA LEU A 419 -16.08 -23.39 -19.93
C LEU A 419 -16.54 -23.85 -21.31
N THR A 420 -16.80 -25.14 -21.47
CA THR A 420 -17.27 -25.70 -22.76
C THR A 420 -18.67 -25.26 -23.14
N SER A 421 -19.48 -24.85 -22.16
CA SER A 421 -20.81 -24.25 -22.37
C SER A 421 -20.71 -22.77 -22.74
N PHE A 422 -19.68 -22.07 -22.26
CA PHE A 422 -19.41 -20.67 -22.59
C PHE A 422 -18.89 -20.53 -24.03
N ASP A 423 -17.90 -21.33 -24.42
CA ASP A 423 -17.36 -21.32 -25.78
C ASP A 423 -16.87 -22.72 -26.21
N LEU A 424 -17.27 -23.15 -27.41
CA LEU A 424 -16.91 -24.45 -27.98
C LEU A 424 -15.41 -24.60 -28.23
N GLN A 425 -14.65 -23.50 -28.36
CA GLN A 425 -13.19 -23.57 -28.49
C GLN A 425 -12.54 -24.32 -27.31
N TYR A 426 -13.13 -24.23 -26.11
CA TYR A 426 -12.62 -24.91 -24.92
C TYR A 426 -12.70 -26.44 -25.02
N LYS A 427 -13.52 -27.01 -25.91
CA LYS A 427 -13.45 -28.46 -26.19
C LYS A 427 -12.11 -28.87 -26.78
N LYS A 428 -11.56 -28.04 -27.69
CA LYS A 428 -10.24 -28.27 -28.27
C LYS A 428 -9.15 -28.03 -27.23
N VAL A 429 -9.21 -26.90 -26.53
CA VAL A 429 -8.21 -26.54 -25.50
C VAL A 429 -8.15 -27.58 -24.38
N LEU A 430 -9.29 -28.02 -23.84
CA LEU A 430 -9.34 -29.06 -22.79
C LEU A 430 -8.85 -30.42 -23.29
N GLY A 431 -9.05 -30.73 -24.57
CA GLY A 431 -8.44 -31.91 -25.21
C GLY A 431 -6.92 -31.79 -25.29
N GLU A 432 -6.39 -30.62 -25.64
CA GLU A 432 -4.95 -30.36 -25.75
C GLU A 432 -4.23 -30.36 -24.40
N VAL A 433 -4.86 -29.86 -23.33
CA VAL A 433 -4.28 -29.89 -21.98
C VAL A 433 -4.46 -31.24 -21.27
N GLY A 434 -5.05 -32.24 -21.92
CA GLY A 434 -5.06 -33.63 -21.47
C GLY A 434 -6.19 -34.01 -20.51
N VAL A 435 -7.33 -33.30 -20.50
CA VAL A 435 -8.46 -33.63 -19.61
C VAL A 435 -9.02 -35.03 -19.90
N LEU A 436 -9.03 -35.46 -21.16
CA LEU A 436 -9.60 -36.76 -21.55
C LEU A 436 -8.81 -37.94 -20.97
N GLU A 437 -7.48 -37.83 -20.95
CA GLU A 437 -6.56 -38.80 -20.39
C GLU A 437 -6.78 -38.93 -18.88
N VAL A 438 -6.90 -37.79 -18.18
CA VAL A 438 -7.19 -37.74 -16.74
C VAL A 438 -8.51 -38.44 -16.41
N LEU A 439 -9.58 -38.13 -17.16
CA LEU A 439 -10.89 -38.76 -16.97
C LEU A 439 -10.87 -40.26 -17.27
N GLN A 440 -10.14 -40.67 -18.31
CA GLN A 440 -10.01 -42.07 -18.68
C GLN A 440 -9.31 -42.86 -17.56
N ASP A 441 -8.26 -42.30 -16.96
CA ASP A 441 -7.51 -42.95 -15.90
C ASP A 441 -8.29 -43.02 -14.59
N ASP A 442 -9.04 -41.96 -14.22
CA ASP A 442 -9.94 -41.98 -13.05
C ASP A 442 -11.04 -43.05 -13.21
N LEU A 443 -11.63 -43.19 -14.41
CA LEU A 443 -12.60 -44.26 -14.70
C LEU A 443 -11.99 -45.67 -14.61
N LYS A 444 -10.75 -45.86 -15.07
CA LYS A 444 -10.04 -47.15 -14.93
C LYS A 444 -9.80 -47.47 -13.45
N GLN A 445 -9.35 -46.49 -12.66
CA GLN A 445 -9.11 -46.67 -11.22
C GLN A 445 -10.40 -47.03 -10.48
N HIS A 446 -11.52 -46.37 -10.80
CA HIS A 446 -12.82 -46.70 -10.22
C HIS A 446 -13.35 -48.07 -10.64
N LYS A 447 -13.14 -48.50 -11.91
CA LYS A 447 -13.47 -49.87 -12.35
C LYS A 447 -12.63 -50.94 -11.66
N LEU A 448 -11.35 -50.67 -11.40
CA LEU A 448 -10.47 -51.58 -10.67
C LEU A 448 -10.85 -51.69 -9.17
N LEU A 449 -11.36 -50.61 -8.59
CA LEU A 449 -11.84 -50.57 -7.20
C LEU A 449 -13.23 -51.21 -7.01
N MET A 450 -14.08 -51.20 -8.03
CA MET A 450 -15.42 -51.81 -7.96
C MET A 450 -15.44 -53.33 -8.21
N GLY A 451 -14.33 -53.94 -8.65
CA GLY A 451 -14.26 -55.37 -8.97
C GLY A 451 -15.19 -55.80 -10.12
N PRO A 452 -15.02 -57.03 -10.66
CA PRO A 452 -15.89 -57.58 -11.70
C PRO A 452 -17.31 -57.88 -11.21
#